data_AF-A0A9D5DNR1-F1
#
_entry.id   AF-A0A9D5DNR1-F1
#
_cell.length_a   1.000
_cell.length_b   1.000
_cell.length_c   1.000
_cell.angle_alpha   90.00
_cell.angle_beta   90.00
_cell.angle_gamma   90.00
#
_symmetry.space_group_name_H-M   'P 1'
#
loop_
_entity.id
_entity.type
_entity.pdbx_description
1 polymer ?
#
loop_
_entity_poly.entity_id
_entity_poly.type
_entity_poly.pdbx_seq_one_letter_code
_entity_poly.pdbx_strand_id
1 'polypeptide(L)'
;MELTVYLAGEIHSNWRKEIKDLATKQNLPLQFKGPMENHDKSDKIGEMILGKQPSNMLTDEAASSINNLRTQLLMKKSDVVIALFGEEYKQWNTAMDASRAIEAGIPVILIRPEKLHHALKELANKAQVVVETPEQAIDILAYVFAEE
;
A
#
# COMPACT_ATOMS: atom_id res chain seq x y z
N MET A 1 12.22 5.51 -18.48
CA MET A 1 12.22 5.05 -17.07
C MET A 1 10.88 4.38 -16.81
N GLU A 2 10.85 3.27 -16.08
CA GLU A 2 9.61 2.62 -15.61
C GLU A 2 9.69 2.54 -14.08
N LEU A 3 8.58 2.81 -13.37
CA LEU A 3 8.54 2.76 -11.90
C LEU A 3 7.60 1.67 -11.42
N THR A 4 8.02 0.93 -10.39
CA THR A 4 7.18 0.01 -9.64
C THR A 4 6.59 0.71 -8.42
N VAL A 5 5.25 0.81 -8.38
CA VAL A 5 4.48 1.44 -7.32
C VAL A 5 3.85 0.38 -6.42
N TYR A 6 4.14 0.42 -5.12
CA TYR A 6 3.44 -0.40 -4.13
C TYR A 6 2.21 0.33 -3.58
N LEU A 7 1.02 -0.26 -3.74
CA LEU A 7 -0.26 0.29 -3.28
C LEU A 7 -0.63 -0.25 -1.89
N ALA A 8 -0.16 0.45 -0.85
CA ALA A 8 -0.47 0.17 0.55
C ALA A 8 -1.82 0.81 0.94
N GLY A 9 -2.67 0.10 1.67
CA GLY A 9 -3.99 0.62 2.04
C GLY A 9 -5.04 -0.45 2.24
N GLU A 10 -6.24 -0.02 2.63
CA GLU A 10 -7.42 -0.87 2.74
C GLU A 10 -7.77 -1.59 1.44
N ILE A 11 -8.46 -2.72 1.52
CA ILE A 11 -8.88 -3.57 0.37
C ILE A 11 -10.41 -3.61 0.18
N HIS A 12 -11.13 -2.73 0.87
CA HIS A 12 -12.58 -2.63 0.94
C HIS A 12 -13.18 -1.61 -0.04
N SER A 13 -12.39 -0.75 -0.67
CA SER A 13 -12.81 0.15 -1.75
C SER A 13 -12.11 -0.14 -3.08
N ASN A 14 -12.52 0.59 -4.13
CA ASN A 14 -11.99 0.49 -5.48
C ASN A 14 -10.78 1.40 -5.77
N TRP A 15 -10.21 2.08 -4.77
CA TRP A 15 -9.15 3.08 -4.97
C TRP A 15 -7.93 2.57 -5.75
N ARG A 16 -7.53 1.29 -5.57
CA ARG A 16 -6.42 0.71 -6.34
C ARG A 16 -6.72 0.61 -7.82
N LYS A 17 -7.98 0.33 -8.16
CA LYS A 17 -8.44 0.31 -9.55
C LYS A 17 -8.41 1.73 -10.11
N GLU A 18 -8.90 2.70 -9.35
CA GLU A 18 -8.87 4.12 -9.72
C GLU A 18 -7.44 4.62 -10.01
N ILE A 19 -6.47 4.35 -9.11
CA ILE A 19 -5.04 4.65 -9.34
C ILE A 19 -4.53 4.05 -10.66
N LYS A 20 -4.84 2.77 -10.93
CA LYS A 20 -4.42 2.07 -12.16
C LYS A 20 -5.06 2.68 -13.41
N ASP A 21 -6.34 3.02 -13.34
CA ASP A 21 -7.10 3.61 -14.44
C ASP A 21 -6.58 5.02 -14.75
N LEU A 22 -6.30 5.84 -13.74
CA LEU A 22 -5.72 7.17 -13.87
C LEU A 22 -4.32 7.13 -14.50
N ALA A 23 -3.44 6.24 -14.02
CA ALA A 23 -2.11 6.06 -14.59
C ALA A 23 -2.17 5.62 -16.07
N THR A 24 -3.09 4.71 -16.39
CA THR A 24 -3.32 4.25 -17.77
C THR A 24 -3.81 5.39 -18.65
N LYS A 25 -4.76 6.20 -18.16
CA LYS A 25 -5.29 7.36 -18.89
C LYS A 25 -4.21 8.39 -19.20
N GLN A 26 -3.23 8.56 -18.32
CA GLN A 26 -2.08 9.46 -18.51
C GLN A 26 -0.90 8.79 -19.25
N ASN A 27 -1.02 7.52 -19.66
CA ASN A 27 0.05 6.73 -20.29
C ASN A 27 1.35 6.69 -19.47
N LEU A 28 1.25 6.63 -18.14
CA LEU A 28 2.43 6.58 -17.27
C LEU A 28 3.06 5.18 -17.30
N PRO A 29 4.40 5.06 -17.40
CA PRO A 29 5.10 3.78 -17.40
C PRO A 29 5.24 3.24 -15.96
N LEU A 30 4.11 2.79 -15.39
CA LEU A 30 4.01 2.32 -14.01
C LEU A 30 3.63 0.84 -13.93
N GLN A 31 4.33 0.10 -13.08
CA GLN A 31 3.92 -1.24 -12.65
C GLN A 31 3.37 -1.19 -11.23
N PHE A 32 2.27 -1.90 -10.98
CA PHE A 32 1.65 -1.89 -9.65
C PHE A 32 1.86 -3.21 -8.91
N LYS A 33 2.25 -3.09 -7.64
CA LYS A 33 2.26 -4.16 -6.63
C LYS A 33 1.40 -3.76 -5.44
N GLY A 34 1.13 -4.69 -4.54
CA GLY A 34 0.33 -4.44 -3.35
C GLY A 34 0.10 -5.70 -2.53
N PRO A 35 -0.66 -5.62 -1.42
CA PRO A 35 -1.02 -6.75 -0.59
C PRO A 35 -1.88 -7.79 -1.36
N MET A 36 -2.18 -8.92 -0.73
CA MET A 36 -3.11 -9.89 -1.31
C MET A 36 -4.53 -9.35 -1.17
N GLU A 37 -5.15 -8.92 -2.29
CA GLU A 37 -6.48 -8.31 -2.28
C GLU A 37 -7.61 -9.35 -2.10
N ASN A 38 -7.33 -10.63 -2.36
CA ASN A 38 -8.29 -11.71 -2.08
C ASN A 38 -8.25 -12.09 -0.59
N HIS A 39 -9.25 -11.63 0.17
CA HIS A 39 -9.37 -11.82 1.62
C HIS A 39 -9.34 -13.31 2.00
N ASP A 40 -10.18 -14.12 1.37
CA ASP A 40 -10.26 -15.57 1.64
C ASP A 40 -8.90 -16.25 1.46
N LYS A 41 -8.19 -15.91 0.39
CA LYS A 41 -6.85 -16.45 0.13
C LYS A 41 -5.84 -15.92 1.14
N SER A 42 -5.91 -14.64 1.51
CA SER A 42 -5.03 -14.00 2.47
C SER A 42 -5.15 -14.64 3.85
N ASP A 43 -6.38 -14.88 4.33
CA ASP A 43 -6.64 -15.46 5.65
C ASP A 43 -6.23 -16.93 5.72
N LYS A 44 -6.48 -17.68 4.65
CA LYS A 44 -6.26 -19.14 4.63
C LYS A 44 -4.85 -19.51 4.20
N ILE A 45 -4.01 -18.56 3.78
CA ILE A 45 -2.71 -18.86 3.15
C ILE A 45 -1.80 -19.69 4.07
N GLY A 46 -1.87 -19.45 5.38
CA GLY A 46 -1.13 -20.20 6.39
C GLY A 46 -1.47 -21.69 6.33
N GLU A 47 -2.76 -22.03 6.41
CA GLU A 47 -3.21 -23.42 6.37
C GLU A 47 -3.08 -24.07 4.99
N MET A 48 -3.24 -23.29 3.92
CA MET A 48 -3.06 -23.78 2.55
C MET A 48 -1.63 -24.26 2.28
N ILE A 49 -0.62 -23.69 2.94
CA ILE A 49 0.80 -23.99 2.69
C ILE A 49 1.41 -24.84 3.82
N LEU A 50 1.14 -24.49 5.08
CA LEU A 50 1.74 -25.12 6.26
C LEU A 50 0.88 -26.24 6.84
N GLY A 51 -0.33 -26.46 6.30
CA GLY A 51 -1.31 -27.40 6.82
C GLY A 51 -2.15 -26.81 7.95
N LYS A 52 -3.16 -27.58 8.40
CA LYS A 52 -4.11 -27.15 9.44
C LYS A 52 -3.40 -26.72 10.72
N GLN A 53 -3.78 -25.56 11.26
CA GLN A 53 -3.16 -25.04 12.48
C GLN A 53 -3.91 -25.51 13.75
N PRO A 54 -3.22 -25.61 14.90
CA PRO A 54 -3.83 -26.14 16.13
C PRO A 54 -4.90 -25.25 16.76
N SER A 55 -4.94 -23.97 16.40
CA SER A 55 -5.92 -23.00 16.91
C SER A 55 -6.09 -21.83 15.94
N ASN A 56 -7.20 -21.11 16.02
CA ASN A 56 -7.45 -19.93 15.20
C ASN A 56 -6.37 -18.86 15.34
N MET A 57 -5.82 -18.67 16.56
CA MET A 57 -4.70 -17.75 16.78
C MET A 57 -3.48 -18.15 15.95
N LEU A 58 -3.15 -19.44 15.91
CA LEU A 58 -2.02 -19.93 15.10
C LEU A 58 -2.33 -19.93 13.60
N THR A 59 -3.60 -20.05 13.21
CA THR A 59 -4.05 -19.82 11.83
C THR A 59 -3.73 -18.39 11.40
N ASP A 60 -4.08 -17.40 12.23
CA ASP A 60 -3.84 -15.98 11.95
C ASP A 60 -2.33 -15.65 11.93
N GLU A 61 -1.54 -16.20 12.87
CA GLU A 61 -0.08 -16.04 12.91
C GLU A 61 0.57 -16.63 11.64
N ALA A 62 0.16 -17.83 11.22
CA ALA A 62 0.67 -18.48 10.03
C ALA A 62 0.35 -17.65 8.77
N ALA A 63 -0.89 -17.19 8.63
CA ALA A 63 -1.31 -16.34 7.53
C ALA A 63 -0.52 -15.01 7.51
N SER A 64 -0.41 -14.36 8.67
CA SER A 64 0.31 -13.10 8.84
C SER A 64 1.78 -13.22 8.46
N SER A 65 2.47 -14.29 8.90
CA SER A 65 3.88 -14.50 8.60
C SER A 65 4.18 -14.59 7.09
N ILE A 66 3.31 -15.27 6.34
CA ILE A 66 3.45 -15.43 4.88
C ILE A 66 3.11 -14.12 4.16
N ASN A 67 2.07 -13.42 4.59
CA ASN A 67 1.72 -12.11 4.03
C ASN A 67 2.82 -11.07 4.29
N ASN A 68 3.43 -11.08 5.48
CA ASN A 68 4.56 -10.21 5.83
C ASN A 68 5.76 -10.45 4.91
N LEU A 69 6.10 -11.72 4.63
CA LEU A 69 7.15 -12.07 3.66
C LEU A 69 6.82 -11.50 2.27
N ARG A 70 5.60 -11.71 1.79
CA ARG A 70 5.15 -11.22 0.47
C ARG A 70 5.23 -9.70 0.38
N THR A 71 4.69 -8.99 1.37
CA THR A 71 4.73 -7.52 1.47
C THR A 71 6.16 -7.02 1.44
N GLN A 72 7.05 -7.58 2.27
CA GLN A 72 8.45 -7.18 2.30
C GLN A 72 9.15 -7.36 0.94
N LEU A 73 8.94 -8.50 0.28
CA LEU A 73 9.56 -8.78 -1.02
C LEU A 73 9.08 -7.83 -2.12
N LEU A 74 7.79 -7.51 -2.14
CA LEU A 74 7.21 -6.62 -3.14
C LEU A 74 7.57 -5.16 -2.87
N MET A 75 7.50 -4.73 -1.62
CA MET A 75 7.85 -3.37 -1.22
C MET A 75 9.32 -3.06 -1.49
N LYS A 76 10.25 -3.97 -1.14
CA LYS A 76 11.69 -3.79 -1.43
C LYS A 76 12.04 -3.73 -2.93
N LYS A 77 11.12 -4.14 -3.80
CA LYS A 77 11.26 -4.08 -5.27
C LYS A 77 10.45 -2.94 -5.88
N SER A 78 9.94 -2.04 -5.06
CA SER A 78 9.16 -0.88 -5.50
C SER A 78 10.00 0.38 -5.38
N ASP A 79 9.85 1.27 -6.34
CA ASP A 79 10.55 2.55 -6.42
C ASP A 79 9.82 3.63 -5.60
N VAL A 80 8.52 3.46 -5.40
CA VAL A 80 7.66 4.37 -4.62
C VAL A 80 6.48 3.59 -4.01
N VAL A 81 5.99 4.06 -2.88
CA VAL A 81 4.78 3.56 -2.21
C VAL A 81 3.70 4.63 -2.22
N ILE A 82 2.49 4.27 -2.65
CA ILE A 82 1.29 5.06 -2.39
C ILE A 82 0.57 4.38 -1.23
N ALA A 83 0.44 5.11 -0.11
CA ALA A 83 -0.26 4.65 1.09
C ALA A 83 -1.58 5.41 1.25
N LEU A 84 -2.72 4.73 1.08
CA LEU A 84 -4.04 5.33 1.24
C LEU A 84 -4.68 4.97 2.58
N PHE A 85 -5.03 6.00 3.34
CA PHE A 85 -5.80 5.86 4.58
C PHE A 85 -7.29 6.15 4.33
N GLY A 86 -8.11 5.10 4.44
CA GLY A 86 -9.56 5.24 4.47
C GLY A 86 -10.07 5.77 5.82
N GLU A 87 -11.29 6.32 5.82
CA GLU A 87 -11.94 6.82 7.05
C GLU A 87 -12.53 5.70 7.92
N GLU A 88 -12.79 4.53 7.32
CA GLU A 88 -13.38 3.38 7.99
C GLU A 88 -12.31 2.38 8.46
N TYR A 89 -12.64 1.63 9.50
CA TYR A 89 -11.76 0.65 10.15
C TYR A 89 -10.46 1.22 10.71
N LYS A 90 -9.82 0.44 11.57
CA LYS A 90 -8.52 0.81 12.12
C LYS A 90 -7.46 0.43 11.09
N GLN A 91 -6.93 1.43 10.38
CA GLN A 91 -5.99 1.33 9.24
C GLN A 91 -4.56 0.91 9.67
N TRP A 92 -4.43 -0.10 10.55
CA TRP A 92 -3.15 -0.52 11.12
C TRP A 92 -2.18 -1.09 10.08
N ASN A 93 -2.70 -1.86 9.12
CA ASN A 93 -1.89 -2.44 8.04
C ASN A 93 -1.30 -1.33 7.15
N THR A 94 -2.08 -0.30 6.82
CA THR A 94 -1.63 0.87 6.07
C THR A 94 -0.53 1.62 6.83
N ALA A 95 -0.70 1.83 8.13
CA ALA A 95 0.30 2.47 8.97
C ALA A 95 1.61 1.67 9.05
N MET A 96 1.51 0.34 9.17
CA MET A 96 2.65 -0.56 9.17
C MET A 96 3.39 -0.53 7.83
N ASP A 97 2.67 -0.62 6.71
CA ASP A 97 3.26 -0.61 5.37
C ASP A 97 3.94 0.73 5.06
N ALA A 98 3.28 1.85 5.35
CA ALA A 98 3.84 3.19 5.17
C ALA A 98 5.10 3.39 6.02
N SER A 99 5.06 2.99 7.30
CA SER A 99 6.23 3.07 8.18
C SER A 99 7.37 2.19 7.68
N ARG A 100 7.07 0.97 7.20
CA ARG A 100 8.07 0.06 6.66
C ARG A 100 8.74 0.61 5.41
N ALA A 101 7.99 1.26 4.53
CA ALA A 101 8.53 1.93 3.34
C ALA A 101 9.47 3.07 3.73
N ILE A 102 9.05 3.94 4.65
CA ILE A 102 9.85 5.06 5.17
C ILE A 102 11.18 4.58 5.76
N GLU A 103 11.14 3.59 6.66
CA GLU A 103 12.35 3.09 7.31
C GLU A 103 13.26 2.31 6.34
N ALA A 104 12.71 1.81 5.22
CA ALA A 104 13.47 1.21 4.14
C ALA A 104 14.05 2.24 3.13
N GLY A 105 13.78 3.53 3.32
CA GLY A 105 14.20 4.59 2.41
C GLY A 105 13.44 4.63 1.09
N ILE A 106 12.27 3.98 1.01
CA ILE A 106 11.41 3.99 -0.18
C ILE A 106 10.51 5.23 -0.10
N PRO A 107 10.49 6.11 -1.12
CA PRO A 107 9.61 7.28 -1.15
C PRO A 107 8.13 6.91 -0.96
N VAL A 108 7.41 7.71 -0.17
CA VAL A 108 6.00 7.53 0.16
C VAL A 108 5.20 8.76 -0.27
N ILE A 109 4.14 8.50 -1.04
CA ILE A 109 3.01 9.41 -1.24
C ILE A 109 1.89 8.94 -0.31
N LEU A 110 1.52 9.78 0.65
CA LEU A 110 0.46 9.48 1.62
C LEU A 110 -0.86 10.12 1.15
N ILE A 111 -1.86 9.31 0.86
CA ILE A 111 -3.23 9.79 0.61
C ILE A 111 -3.98 9.76 1.94
N ARG A 112 -4.34 10.93 2.45
CA ARG A 112 -4.95 11.13 3.76
C ARG A 112 -6.05 12.20 3.71
N PRO A 113 -7.31 11.86 4.01
CA PRO A 113 -8.39 12.84 4.22
C PRO A 113 -8.10 13.79 5.37
N GLU A 114 -8.58 15.03 5.29
CA GLU A 114 -8.41 16.08 6.32
C GLU A 114 -8.80 15.59 7.73
N LYS A 115 -9.88 14.81 7.85
CA LYS A 115 -10.37 14.26 9.13
C LYS A 115 -9.33 13.42 9.87
N LEU A 116 -8.39 12.82 9.14
CA LEU A 116 -7.32 11.99 9.72
C LEU A 116 -6.04 12.79 10.00
N HIS A 117 -6.06 14.12 9.85
CA HIS A 117 -4.88 14.96 10.01
C HIS A 117 -4.16 14.73 11.34
N HIS A 118 -4.89 14.87 12.46
CA HIS A 118 -4.28 14.77 13.79
C HIS A 118 -3.73 13.36 14.07
N ALA A 119 -4.48 12.32 13.68
CA ALA A 119 -4.11 10.93 13.93
C ALA A 119 -2.86 10.50 13.15
N LEU A 120 -2.61 11.09 11.99
CA LEU A 120 -1.54 10.69 11.09
C LEU A 120 -0.42 11.74 10.97
N LYS A 121 -0.43 12.83 11.74
CA LYS A 121 0.53 13.94 11.60
C LYS A 121 2.00 13.50 11.67
N GLU A 122 2.32 12.54 12.54
CA GLU A 122 3.69 12.04 12.72
C GLU A 122 4.15 11.22 11.51
N LEU A 123 3.28 10.35 11.00
CA LEU A 123 3.56 9.55 9.80
C LEU A 123 3.62 10.43 8.55
N ALA A 124 2.69 11.39 8.44
CA ALA A 124 2.61 12.34 7.33
C ALA A 124 3.86 13.20 7.21
N ASN A 125 4.42 13.67 8.32
CA ASN A 125 5.67 14.44 8.33
C ASN A 125 6.92 13.63 7.93
N LYS A 126 6.82 12.29 7.85
CA LYS A 126 7.89 11.42 7.35
C LYS A 126 7.71 11.02 5.89
N ALA A 127 6.53 11.22 5.30
CA ALA A 127 6.28 10.95 3.89
C ALA A 127 6.87 12.08 3.02
N GLN A 128 7.19 11.77 1.76
CA GLN A 128 7.73 12.75 0.82
C GLN A 128 6.65 13.72 0.35
N VAL A 129 5.43 13.22 0.13
CA VAL A 129 4.28 14.04 -0.24
C VAL A 129 3.02 13.53 0.44
N VAL A 130 2.16 14.45 0.87
CA VAL A 130 0.84 14.15 1.45
C VAL A 130 -0.22 14.81 0.57
N VAL A 131 -1.23 14.03 0.19
CA VAL A 131 -2.35 14.45 -0.65
C VAL A 131 -3.67 13.94 -0.10
N GLU A 132 -4.79 14.40 -0.65
CA GLU A 132 -6.12 14.00 -0.22
C GLU A 132 -6.79 13.01 -1.18
N THR A 133 -6.36 12.97 -2.46
CA THR A 133 -7.02 12.13 -3.48
C THR A 133 -6.06 11.25 -4.29
N PRO A 134 -6.57 10.15 -4.88
CA PRO A 134 -5.83 9.33 -5.86
C PRO A 134 -5.31 10.10 -7.07
N GLU A 135 -6.07 11.08 -7.58
CA GLU A 135 -5.68 11.92 -8.72
C GLU A 135 -4.42 12.72 -8.39
N GLN A 136 -4.40 13.39 -7.24
CA GLN A 136 -3.23 14.15 -6.80
C GLN A 136 -1.99 13.26 -6.69
N ALA A 137 -2.15 12.02 -6.20
CA ALA A 137 -1.04 11.07 -6.12
C ALA A 137 -0.50 10.68 -7.51
N ILE A 138 -1.39 10.48 -8.50
CA ILE A 138 -0.98 10.18 -9.87
C ILE A 138 -0.34 11.40 -10.55
N ASP A 139 -0.88 12.60 -10.34
CA ASP A 139 -0.31 13.83 -10.91
C ASP A 139 1.11 14.09 -10.38
N ILE A 140 1.38 13.77 -9.11
CA ILE A 140 2.74 13.80 -8.55
C ILE A 140 3.66 12.80 -9.28
N LEU A 141 3.19 11.57 -9.52
CA LEU A 141 3.98 10.59 -10.26
C LEU A 141 4.19 11.01 -11.72
N ALA A 142 3.21 11.64 -12.35
CA ALA A 142 3.34 12.18 -13.70
C ALA A 142 4.43 13.25 -13.76
N TYR A 143 4.52 14.11 -12.76
CA TYR A 143 5.55 15.14 -12.67
C TYR A 143 6.98 14.55 -12.59
N VAL A 144 7.17 13.36 -12.02
CA VAL A 144 8.47 12.66 -12.01
C VAL A 144 8.97 12.34 -13.43
N PHE A 145 8.07 12.22 -14.40
CA PHE A 145 8.40 11.97 -15.80
C PHE A 145 8.39 13.24 -16.67
N ALA A 146 8.12 14.41 -16.10
CA ALA A 146 8.13 15.65 -16.86
C ALA A 146 9.55 15.94 -17.38
N GLU A 147 9.64 16.30 -18.65
CA GLU A 147 10.88 16.80 -19.25
C GLU A 147 11.15 18.24 -18.75
N GLU A 148 12.42 18.66 -18.77
CA GLU A 148 12.83 20.04 -18.46
C GLU A 148 12.36 21.07 -19.50
#